data_AF-A0AAV6A947-F1
#
_entry.id   AF-A0AAV6A947-F1
#
_cell.length_a   1.000
_cell.length_b   1.000
_cell.length_c   1.000
_cell.angle_alpha   90.00
_cell.angle_beta   90.00
_cell.angle_gamma   90.00
#
_symmetry.space_group_name_H-M   'P 1'
#
loop_
_entity.id
_entity.type
_entity.pdbx_description
1 polymer ?
#
loop_
_entity_poly.entity_id
_entity_poly.type
_entity_poly.pdbx_seq_one_letter_code
_entity_poly.pdbx_strand_id
1 'polypeptide(L)'
;MAIEVDLFSDTVTKPTKEMRRFMCEAEVGDEQKHEDPSVNQLQEMVAELLGKDAALFLPSGTMCNEIALRVHCRPGEEMIAHRSAHPIHFETGGPAALAGVNVQGLDGPRGMYDAATLEAAIRPENRHMPRSRLVWVEQTSNLGGGSIWPLSQI
;
A
#
# COMPACT_ATOMS: atom_id res chain seq x y z
N MET A 1 -3.37 -32.38 -1.54
CA MET A 1 -4.82 -32.51 -1.80
C MET A 1 -5.28 -31.21 -2.41
N ALA A 2 -6.07 -31.25 -3.49
CA ALA A 2 -6.70 -30.03 -3.98
C ALA A 2 -7.74 -29.58 -2.95
N ILE A 3 -7.64 -28.35 -2.47
CA ILE A 3 -8.64 -27.74 -1.59
C ILE A 3 -9.81 -27.33 -2.48
N GLU A 4 -10.99 -27.94 -2.27
CA GLU A 4 -12.19 -27.69 -3.10
C GLU A 4 -12.83 -26.34 -2.78
N VAL A 5 -12.77 -25.91 -1.52
CA VAL A 5 -13.22 -24.60 -1.05
C VAL A 5 -12.10 -23.97 -0.23
N ASP A 6 -11.38 -23.03 -0.85
CA ASP A 6 -10.29 -22.30 -0.22
C ASP A 6 -10.78 -20.94 0.28
N LEU A 7 -10.84 -20.78 1.60
CA LEU A 7 -11.24 -19.54 2.29
C LEU A 7 -10.04 -18.83 2.93
N PHE A 8 -8.81 -19.17 2.54
CA PHE A 8 -7.61 -18.63 3.16
C PHE A 8 -7.37 -17.16 2.79
N SER A 9 -7.46 -16.80 1.51
CA SER A 9 -7.27 -15.44 1.01
C SER A 9 -7.87 -15.28 -0.38
N ASP A 10 -8.28 -14.07 -0.72
CA ASP A 10 -8.66 -13.65 -2.09
C ASP A 10 -7.49 -13.67 -3.10
N THR A 11 -6.24 -13.70 -2.63
CA THR A 11 -5.05 -13.83 -3.48
C THR A 11 -4.98 -15.17 -4.23
N VAL A 12 -5.76 -16.18 -3.84
CA VAL A 12 -5.83 -17.49 -4.52
C VAL A 12 -6.65 -17.45 -5.82
N THR A 13 -7.26 -16.31 -6.12
CA THR A 13 -8.07 -16.11 -7.34
C THR A 13 -7.27 -16.46 -8.60
N LYS A 14 -7.97 -17.05 -9.59
CA LYS A 14 -7.39 -17.43 -10.88
C LYS A 14 -7.99 -16.58 -11.98
N PRO A 15 -7.20 -16.15 -12.99
CA PRO A 15 -7.73 -15.40 -14.12
C PRO A 15 -8.87 -16.13 -14.82
N THR A 16 -9.95 -15.41 -15.12
CA THR A 16 -11.09 -15.91 -15.89
C THR A 16 -10.69 -16.23 -17.34
N LYS A 17 -11.60 -16.82 -18.12
CA LYS A 17 -11.34 -17.11 -19.54
C LYS A 17 -11.12 -15.82 -20.33
N GLU A 18 -11.89 -14.78 -20.05
CA GLU A 18 -11.80 -13.47 -20.69
C GLU A 18 -10.47 -12.79 -20.35
N MET A 19 -10.05 -12.81 -19.08
CA MET A 19 -8.74 -12.28 -18.68
C MET A 19 -7.59 -13.00 -19.39
N ARG A 20 -7.65 -14.34 -19.48
CA ARG A 20 -6.62 -15.14 -20.18
C ARG A 20 -6.56 -14.81 -21.66
N ARG A 21 -7.72 -14.64 -22.30
CA ARG A 21 -7.81 -14.24 -23.70
C ARG A 21 -7.21 -12.85 -23.91
N PHE A 22 -7.61 -11.87 -23.09
CA PHE A 22 -7.07 -10.52 -23.16
C PHE A 22 -5.54 -10.52 -23.00
N MET A 23 -5.00 -11.18 -21.98
CA MET A 23 -3.54 -11.27 -21.78
C MET A 23 -2.81 -11.91 -22.97
N CYS A 24 -3.42 -12.89 -23.64
CA CYS A 24 -2.83 -13.55 -24.81
C CYS A 24 -2.90 -12.70 -26.07
N GLU A 25 -3.89 -11.81 -26.18
CA GLU A 25 -4.18 -10.98 -27.36
C GLU A 25 -3.72 -9.52 -27.17
N ALA A 26 -3.20 -9.16 -25.99
CA ALA A 26 -2.84 -7.79 -25.64
C ALA A 26 -1.74 -7.24 -26.56
N GLU A 27 -1.92 -5.99 -27.00
CA GLU A 27 -0.85 -5.22 -27.62
C GLU A 27 0.12 -4.77 -26.52
N VAL A 28 1.41 -5.05 -26.73
CA VAL A 28 2.48 -4.85 -25.76
C VAL A 28 3.66 -4.13 -26.40
N GLY A 29 4.51 -3.54 -25.56
CA GLY A 29 5.65 -2.76 -26.01
C GLY A 29 6.76 -2.67 -24.97
N ASP A 30 7.77 -1.85 -25.27
CA ASP A 30 8.86 -1.57 -24.34
C ASP A 30 8.40 -0.56 -23.28
N GLU A 31 8.12 -1.04 -22.07
CA GLU A 31 7.62 -0.22 -20.96
C GLU A 31 8.60 0.92 -20.59
N GLN A 32 9.93 0.69 -20.66
CA GLN A 32 10.93 1.73 -20.36
C GLN A 32 10.89 2.91 -21.34
N LYS A 33 10.35 2.69 -22.53
CA LYS A 33 10.12 3.71 -23.56
C LYS A 33 8.69 4.22 -23.59
N HIS A 34 7.84 3.74 -22.69
CA HIS A 34 6.42 4.05 -22.65
C HIS A 34 5.66 3.57 -23.90
N GLU A 35 6.13 2.49 -24.53
CA GLU A 35 5.58 1.95 -25.78
C GLU A 35 4.53 0.85 -25.56
N ASP A 36 4.26 0.43 -24.31
CA ASP A 36 3.25 -0.59 -24.00
C ASP A 36 1.85 0.03 -23.85
N PRO A 37 0.95 -0.12 -24.85
CA PRO A 37 -0.35 0.56 -24.82
C PRO A 37 -1.28 -0.01 -23.73
N SER A 38 -1.15 -1.30 -23.40
CA SER A 38 -1.97 -1.94 -22.37
C SER A 38 -1.63 -1.42 -20.98
N VAL A 39 -0.34 -1.29 -20.67
CA VAL A 39 0.13 -0.72 -19.39
C VAL A 39 -0.23 0.76 -19.30
N ASN A 40 -0.01 1.53 -20.37
CA ASN A 40 -0.32 2.96 -20.39
C ASN A 40 -1.80 3.22 -20.14
N GLN A 41 -2.69 2.49 -20.84
CA GLN A 41 -4.13 2.60 -20.65
C GLN A 41 -4.56 2.24 -19.22
N LEU A 42 -3.98 1.20 -18.62
CA LEU A 42 -4.26 0.83 -17.23
C LEU A 42 -3.89 1.96 -16.27
N GLN A 43 -2.71 2.58 -16.46
CA GLN A 43 -2.25 3.68 -15.61
C GLN A 43 -3.12 4.92 -15.77
N GLU A 44 -3.47 5.30 -17.01
CA GLU A 44 -4.38 6.42 -17.29
C GLU A 44 -5.75 6.22 -16.64
N MET A 45 -6.35 5.05 -16.82
CA MET A 45 -7.64 4.69 -16.22
C MET A 45 -7.61 4.79 -14.69
N VAL A 46 -6.54 4.29 -14.05
CA VAL A 46 -6.40 4.33 -12.58
C VAL A 46 -6.16 5.77 -12.09
N ALA A 47 -5.36 6.55 -12.81
CA ALA A 47 -5.13 7.95 -12.50
C ALA A 47 -6.44 8.75 -12.55
N GLU A 48 -7.23 8.57 -13.60
CA GLU A 48 -8.56 9.19 -13.75
C GLU A 48 -9.52 8.73 -12.64
N LEU A 49 -9.61 7.42 -12.39
CA LEU A 49 -10.50 6.84 -11.38
C LEU A 49 -10.23 7.40 -9.97
N LEU A 50 -8.96 7.65 -9.64
CA LEU A 50 -8.54 8.13 -8.32
C LEU A 50 -8.35 9.65 -8.27
N GLY A 51 -8.59 10.37 -9.37
CA GLY A 51 -8.37 11.81 -9.47
C GLY A 51 -6.92 12.22 -9.19
N LYS A 52 -5.96 11.45 -9.72
CA LYS A 52 -4.52 11.71 -9.59
C LYS A 52 -3.90 12.08 -10.95
N ASP A 53 -2.81 12.82 -10.91
CA ASP A 53 -2.11 13.26 -12.13
C ASP A 53 -1.43 12.09 -12.87
N ALA A 54 -1.07 11.01 -12.16
CA ALA A 54 -0.42 9.84 -12.73
C ALA A 54 -0.64 8.58 -11.86
N ALA A 55 -0.44 7.40 -12.46
CA ALA A 55 -0.38 6.11 -11.79
C ALA A 55 0.82 5.29 -12.32
N LEU A 56 1.25 4.30 -11.54
CA LEU A 56 2.36 3.41 -11.89
C LEU A 56 1.97 1.95 -11.64
N PHE A 57 2.09 1.10 -12.66
CA PHE A 57 1.89 -0.34 -12.51
C PHE A 57 3.15 -0.99 -11.90
N LEU A 58 2.95 -1.83 -10.88
CA LEU A 58 4.04 -2.51 -10.18
C LEU A 58 3.70 -3.99 -9.97
N PRO A 59 4.71 -4.88 -9.89
CA PRO A 59 4.50 -6.33 -9.78
C PRO A 59 3.77 -6.81 -8.51
N SER A 60 3.78 -6.04 -7.42
CA SER A 60 3.14 -6.44 -6.16
C SER A 60 2.77 -5.26 -5.26
N GLY A 61 1.79 -5.47 -4.38
CA GLY A 61 1.40 -4.48 -3.36
C GLY A 61 2.55 -4.12 -2.41
N THR A 62 3.41 -5.08 -2.04
CA THR A 62 4.62 -4.80 -1.26
C THR A 62 5.55 -3.83 -1.99
N MET A 63 5.76 -4.02 -3.31
CA MET A 63 6.60 -3.08 -4.06
C MET A 63 5.96 -1.69 -4.17
N CYS A 64 4.63 -1.61 -4.31
CA CYS A 64 3.91 -0.33 -4.25
C CYS A 64 4.18 0.41 -2.94
N ASN A 65 4.03 -0.28 -1.81
CA ASN A 65 4.19 0.29 -0.48
C ASN A 65 5.64 0.73 -0.22
N GLU A 66 6.61 -0.11 -0.58
CA GLU A 66 8.04 0.20 -0.40
C GLU A 66 8.52 1.37 -1.28
N ILE A 67 8.02 1.47 -2.51
CA ILE A 67 8.29 2.63 -3.36
C ILE A 67 7.63 3.88 -2.79
N ALA A 68 6.36 3.80 -2.35
CA ALA A 68 5.67 4.93 -1.71
C ALA A 68 6.43 5.43 -0.47
N LEU A 69 6.93 4.52 0.37
CA LEU A 69 7.77 4.86 1.52
C LEU A 69 9.03 5.61 1.11
N ARG A 70 9.76 5.15 0.09
CA ARG A 70 10.96 5.84 -0.40
C ARG A 70 10.67 7.19 -1.05
N VAL A 71 9.50 7.36 -1.66
CA VAL A 71 9.09 8.64 -2.25
C VAL A 71 8.74 9.65 -1.17
N HIS A 72 8.07 9.22 -0.10
CA HIS A 72 7.56 10.13 0.92
C HIS A 72 8.50 10.36 2.11
N CYS A 73 9.40 9.42 2.38
CA CYS A 73 10.31 9.44 3.54
C CYS A 73 11.79 9.34 3.12
N ARG A 74 12.65 9.80 4.03
CA ARG A 74 14.11 9.62 3.99
C ARG A 74 14.57 8.69 5.12
N PRO A 75 15.76 8.06 4.99
CA PRO A 75 16.35 7.31 6.09
C PRO A 75 16.45 8.15 7.38
N GLY A 76 16.00 7.59 8.49
CA GLY A 76 15.90 8.25 9.79
C GLY A 76 14.60 9.03 10.04
N GLU A 77 13.73 9.16 9.05
CA GLU A 77 12.37 9.68 9.24
C GLU A 77 11.41 8.57 9.71
N GLU A 78 10.21 8.97 10.12
CA GLU A 78 9.21 8.09 10.73
C GLU A 78 7.89 8.08 9.97
N MET A 79 7.37 6.86 9.76
CA MET A 79 5.98 6.58 9.40
C MET A 79 5.16 6.32 10.67
N ILE A 80 3.98 6.92 10.77
CA ILE A 80 2.98 6.62 11.79
C ILE A 80 1.89 5.75 11.15
N ALA A 81 1.60 4.59 11.74
CA ALA A 81 0.63 3.63 11.20
C ALA A 81 -0.10 2.91 12.33
N HIS A 82 -1.25 2.28 12.06
CA HIS A 82 -1.82 1.35 13.03
C HIS A 82 -0.85 0.17 13.21
N ARG A 83 -0.69 -0.33 14.44
CA ARG A 83 0.21 -1.45 14.76
C ARG A 83 -0.01 -2.70 13.93
N SER A 84 -1.22 -2.89 13.39
CA SER A 84 -1.61 -4.04 12.58
C SER A 84 -1.42 -3.83 11.07
N ALA A 85 -0.86 -2.69 10.64
CA ALA A 85 -0.72 -2.38 9.23
C ALA A 85 0.21 -3.36 8.50
N HIS A 86 -0.09 -3.62 7.23
CA HIS A 86 0.53 -4.61 6.37
C HIS A 86 2.05 -4.40 6.22
N PRO A 87 2.58 -3.17 6.03
CA PRO A 87 4.02 -2.94 5.97
C PRO A 87 4.77 -3.33 7.25
N ILE A 88 4.08 -3.40 8.39
CA ILE A 88 4.68 -3.78 9.67
C ILE A 88 4.83 -5.30 9.79
N HIS A 89 3.82 -6.08 9.35
CA HIS A 89 3.74 -7.52 9.60
C HIS A 89 4.07 -8.41 8.41
N PHE A 90 3.75 -7.95 7.20
CA PHE A 90 3.68 -8.82 6.01
C PHE A 90 4.61 -8.37 4.88
N GLU A 91 5.54 -7.46 5.16
CA GLU A 91 6.50 -6.93 4.17
C GLU A 91 7.96 -7.13 4.61
N THR A 92 8.22 -8.14 5.45
CA THR A 92 9.57 -8.57 5.85
C THR A 92 10.40 -7.47 6.52
N GLY A 93 9.75 -6.50 7.16
CA GLY A 93 10.42 -5.33 7.76
C GLY A 93 10.96 -4.34 6.72
N GLY A 94 10.38 -4.33 5.52
CA GLY A 94 10.75 -3.46 4.40
C GLY A 94 10.91 -1.97 4.75
N PRO A 95 10.03 -1.34 5.56
CA PRO A 95 10.20 0.07 5.93
C PRO A 95 11.58 0.37 6.53
N ALA A 96 12.09 -0.52 7.40
CA ALA A 96 13.40 -0.38 8.00
C ALA A 96 14.52 -0.78 7.02
N ALA A 97 14.39 -1.95 6.40
CA ALA A 97 15.47 -2.54 5.59
C ALA A 97 15.71 -1.81 4.26
N LEU A 98 14.64 -1.31 3.62
CA LEU A 98 14.69 -0.74 2.28
C LEU A 98 14.61 0.78 2.30
N ALA A 99 13.82 1.38 3.19
CA ALA A 99 13.66 2.83 3.25
C ALA A 99 14.43 3.49 4.42
N GLY A 100 14.92 2.72 5.40
CA GLY A 100 15.55 3.26 6.60
C GLY A 100 14.58 4.04 7.49
N VAL A 101 13.29 3.73 7.41
CA VAL A 101 12.20 4.46 8.07
C VAL A 101 11.85 3.81 9.40
N ASN A 102 11.75 4.63 10.45
CA ASN A 102 11.20 4.20 11.72
C ASN A 102 9.68 4.05 11.62
N VAL A 103 9.10 3.11 12.36
CA VAL A 103 7.64 2.94 12.42
C VAL A 103 7.12 3.21 13.82
N GLN A 104 6.24 4.19 13.93
CA GLN A 104 5.47 4.47 15.14
C GLN A 104 4.09 3.80 15.01
N GLY A 105 3.93 2.68 15.72
CA GLY A 105 2.66 1.96 15.78
C GLY A 105 1.67 2.63 16.72
N LEU A 106 0.45 2.89 16.22
CA LEU A 106 -0.71 3.33 16.98
C LEU A 106 -1.64 2.18 17.32
N ASP A 107 -2.34 2.32 18.43
CA ASP A 107 -3.37 1.41 18.87
C ASP A 107 -4.76 1.96 18.55
N GLY A 108 -5.72 1.06 18.34
CA GLY A 108 -7.13 1.40 18.20
C GLY A 108 -7.95 0.22 17.68
N PRO A 109 -9.29 0.35 17.65
CA PRO A 109 -10.16 -0.75 17.32
C PRO A 109 -10.08 -1.08 15.82
N ARG A 110 -10.05 -2.38 15.51
CA ARG A 110 -10.19 -2.91 14.15
C ARG A 110 -9.19 -2.29 13.15
N GLY A 111 -7.97 -2.06 13.57
CA GLY A 111 -6.91 -1.54 12.71
C GLY A 111 -7.04 -0.06 12.34
N MET A 112 -7.84 0.69 13.11
CA MET A 112 -8.08 2.11 12.93
C MET A 112 -7.66 2.88 14.19
N TYR A 113 -7.31 4.14 14.02
CA TYR A 113 -6.97 5.08 15.10
C TYR A 113 -7.67 6.41 14.86
N ASP A 114 -7.90 7.19 15.92
CA ASP A 114 -8.53 8.50 15.81
C ASP A 114 -7.50 9.63 15.64
N ALA A 115 -7.99 10.82 15.26
CA ALA A 115 -7.15 12.00 15.05
C ALA A 115 -6.38 12.41 16.31
N ALA A 116 -6.99 12.28 17.50
CA ALA A 116 -6.34 12.63 18.76
C ALA A 116 -5.14 11.70 19.05
N THR A 117 -5.30 10.39 18.79
CA THR A 117 -4.23 9.40 18.92
C THR A 117 -3.10 9.68 17.93
N LEU A 118 -3.44 10.06 16.70
CA LEU A 118 -2.45 10.46 15.70
C LEU A 118 -1.70 11.73 16.12
N GLU A 119 -2.40 12.80 16.48
CA GLU A 119 -1.81 14.08 16.90
C GLU A 119 -0.86 13.91 18.08
N ALA A 120 -1.23 13.09 19.07
CA ALA A 120 -0.38 12.79 20.22
C ALA A 120 0.90 12.01 19.86
N ALA A 121 0.91 11.31 18.73
CA ALA A 121 2.06 10.54 18.27
C ALA A 121 3.02 11.34 17.38
N ILE A 122 2.59 12.48 16.82
CA ILE A 122 3.45 13.35 16.01
C ILE A 122 4.56 13.92 16.91
N ARG A 123 5.81 13.67 16.52
CA ARG A 123 6.96 14.11 17.30
C ARG A 123 7.26 15.60 17.08
N PRO A 124 7.61 16.35 18.14
CA PRO A 124 8.11 17.70 17.99
C PRO A 124 9.48 17.69 17.30
N GLU A 125 9.87 18.82 16.72
CA GLU A 125 11.21 18.99 16.16
C GLU A 125 12.27 18.86 17.25
N ASN A 126 13.05 17.78 17.21
CA ASN A 126 14.07 17.48 18.21
C ASN A 126 15.19 16.63 17.61
N ARG A 127 16.45 17.03 17.81
CA ARG A 127 17.63 16.33 17.27
C ARG A 127 17.78 14.87 17.73
N HIS A 128 17.11 14.47 18.81
CA HIS A 128 17.17 13.13 19.38
C HIS A 128 16.01 12.23 18.93
N MET A 129 15.06 12.76 18.15
CA MET A 129 13.86 12.04 17.70
C MET A 129 13.87 11.91 16.17
N PRO A 130 13.33 10.82 15.62
CA PRO A 130 13.06 10.77 14.19
C PRO A 130 11.98 11.80 13.84
N ARG A 131 11.99 12.30 12.61
CA ARG A 131 10.97 13.24 12.14
C ARG A 131 9.74 12.47 11.67
N SER A 132 8.58 12.69 12.30
CA SER A 132 7.31 12.17 11.79
C SER A 132 7.01 12.80 10.42
N ARG A 133 6.91 11.97 9.38
CA ARG A 133 6.88 12.41 7.98
C ARG A 133 5.68 11.89 7.21
N LEU A 134 5.26 10.66 7.46
CA LEU A 134 4.19 9.98 6.74
C LEU A 134 3.15 9.43 7.73
N VAL A 135 1.88 9.64 7.43
CA VAL A 135 0.76 8.97 8.08
C VAL A 135 0.27 7.86 7.14
N TRP A 136 0.14 6.64 7.67
CA TRP A 136 -0.23 5.46 6.91
C TRP A 136 -1.60 4.95 7.35
N VAL A 137 -2.51 4.86 6.37
CA VAL A 137 -3.86 4.33 6.54
C VAL A 137 -4.01 3.07 5.67
N GLU A 138 -4.47 1.98 6.28
CA GLU A 138 -4.77 0.73 5.57
C GLU A 138 -6.29 0.58 5.43
N GLN A 139 -6.76 0.56 4.18
CA GLN A 139 -8.18 0.45 3.83
C GLN A 139 -8.35 -0.54 2.67
N THR A 140 -9.07 -1.65 2.82
CA THR A 140 -9.63 -2.18 4.08
C THR A 140 -8.53 -2.67 5.02
N SER A 141 -8.78 -2.63 6.33
CA SER A 141 -7.81 -3.10 7.32
C SER A 141 -7.88 -4.62 7.47
N ASN A 142 -6.83 -5.32 7.04
CA ASN A 142 -6.77 -6.77 6.95
C ASN A 142 -6.87 -7.42 8.34
N LEU A 143 -5.92 -7.10 9.23
CA LEU A 143 -5.93 -7.57 10.62
C LEU A 143 -7.04 -6.92 11.48
N GLY A 144 -7.72 -5.88 10.96
CA GLY A 144 -8.97 -5.35 11.51
C GLY A 144 -10.21 -6.18 11.17
N GLY A 145 -10.04 -7.29 10.45
CA GLY A 145 -11.11 -8.15 9.98
C GLY A 145 -11.85 -7.56 8.78
N GLY A 146 -11.11 -7.01 7.81
CA GLY A 146 -11.67 -6.35 6.63
C GLY A 146 -12.50 -5.12 6.97
N SER A 147 -12.14 -4.40 8.05
CA SER A 147 -12.85 -3.21 8.49
C SER A 147 -12.66 -2.05 7.53
N ILE A 148 -13.68 -1.19 7.48
CA ILE A 148 -13.71 -0.01 6.65
C ILE A 148 -13.61 1.21 7.57
N TRP A 149 -12.58 2.03 7.35
CA TRP A 149 -12.52 3.37 7.92
C TRP A 149 -13.71 4.21 7.48
N PRO A 150 -14.41 4.88 8.41
CA PRO A 150 -15.36 5.92 8.08
C PRO A 150 -14.65 7.03 7.29
N LEU A 151 -15.24 7.47 6.18
CA LEU A 151 -14.65 8.56 5.38
C LEU A 151 -14.45 9.85 6.19
N SER A 152 -15.27 10.10 7.22
CA SER A 152 -15.11 11.23 8.13
C SER A 152 -13.88 11.16 9.04
N GLN A 153 -13.13 10.05 9.02
CA GLN A 153 -11.93 9.83 9.83
C GLN A 153 -10.64 9.77 8.98
N ILE A 154 -10.74 9.87 7.65
CA ILE A 154 -9.60 9.92 6.72
C ILE A 154 -9.48 11.32 6.12
#